data_AF-A0AAW2BZH9-F1
#
_entry.id   AF-A0AAW2BZH9-F1
#
_cell.length_a   1.000
_cell.length_b   1.000
_cell.length_c   1.000
_cell.angle_alpha   90.00
_cell.angle_beta   90.00
_cell.angle_gamma   90.00
#
_symmetry.space_group_name_H-M   'P 1'
#
loop_
_entity.id
_entity.type
_entity.pdbx_description
1 polymer ?
#
loop_
_entity_poly.entity_id
_entity_poly.type
_entity_poly.pdbx_seq_one_letter_code
_entity_poly.pdbx_strand_id
1 'polypeptide(L)'
;MKDLQSYKVKLKEPISANILGCKLLVMPPPSGGPPMTLMLNILAQYAIPSGVSGPLGLHREIEALKHVFAVRMNFGDPDFVHVSTVLSDMLSPKFAKELKKQIFDNMTFDPSHLVAGKLLHWYNK
;
A
#
# COMPACT_ATOMS: atom_id res chain seq x y z
N MET A 1 31.81 -1.51 17.53
CA MET A 1 32.71 -2.03 16.47
C MET A 1 32.16 -3.27 15.78
N LYS A 2 31.65 -4.29 16.51
CA LYS A 2 31.14 -5.53 15.89
C LYS A 2 30.00 -5.31 14.89
N ASP A 3 29.02 -4.45 15.18
CA ASP A 3 27.89 -4.16 14.28
C ASP A 3 28.32 -3.53 12.95
N LEU A 4 29.29 -2.61 12.99
CA LEU A 4 29.81 -1.95 11.79
C LEU A 4 30.62 -2.92 10.92
N GLN A 5 31.34 -3.86 11.54
CA GLN A 5 32.11 -4.88 10.84
C GLN A 5 31.22 -5.96 10.21
N SER A 6 30.07 -6.26 10.83
CA SER A 6 29.12 -7.27 10.36
C SER A 6 28.11 -6.75 9.33
N TYR A 7 27.92 -5.43 9.23
CA TYR A 7 26.99 -4.83 8.27
C TYR A 7 27.33 -5.20 6.82
N LYS A 8 26.32 -5.60 6.05
CA LYS A 8 26.41 -5.90 4.62
C LYS A 8 25.29 -5.20 3.86
N VAL A 9 25.65 -4.46 2.82
CA VAL A 9 24.69 -3.90 1.87
C VAL A 9 24.17 -5.03 0.99
N LYS A 10 22.84 -5.11 0.83
CA LYS A 10 22.17 -6.04 -0.07
C LYS A 10 21.66 -5.29 -1.29
N LEU A 11 22.17 -5.63 -2.47
CA LEU A 11 21.57 -5.18 -3.73
C LEU A 11 20.27 -5.97 -3.94
N LYS A 12 19.17 -5.26 -4.21
CA LYS A 12 17.86 -5.88 -4.45
C LYS A 12 17.27 -5.32 -5.74
N GLU A 13 16.63 -6.19 -6.51
CA GLU A 13 15.90 -5.80 -7.71
C GLU A 13 14.72 -4.88 -7.37
N PRO A 14 14.47 -3.82 -8.16
CA PRO A 14 13.31 -2.97 -7.97
C PRO A 14 12.03 -3.73 -8.29
N ILE A 15 10.96 -3.37 -7.60
CA ILE A 15 9.62 -3.82 -7.95
C ILE A 15 9.14 -2.96 -9.12
N SER A 16 8.52 -3.62 -10.11
CA SER A 16 7.90 -2.95 -11.26
C SER A 16 6.38 -3.08 -11.19
N ALA A 17 5.68 -1.98 -11.38
CA ALA A 17 4.22 -1.93 -11.51
C ALA A 17 3.82 -1.11 -12.73
N ASN A 18 2.72 -1.49 -13.40
CA ASN A 18 2.15 -0.72 -14.50
C ASN A 18 0.90 0.01 -13.99
N ILE A 19 0.95 1.34 -13.95
CA ILE A 19 -0.12 2.18 -13.43
C ILE A 19 -0.39 3.28 -14.45
N LEU A 20 -1.64 3.38 -14.92
CA LEU A 20 -2.08 4.41 -15.88
C LEU A 20 -1.24 4.44 -17.18
N GLY A 21 -0.75 3.28 -17.64
CA GLY A 21 0.09 3.18 -18.84
C GLY A 21 1.59 3.49 -18.60
N CYS A 22 1.97 3.86 -17.37
CA CYS A 22 3.35 4.11 -16.99
C CYS A 22 3.96 2.92 -16.24
N LYS A 23 5.21 2.58 -16.56
CA LYS A 23 6.00 1.61 -15.80
C LYS A 23 6.67 2.32 -14.62
N LEU A 24 6.20 2.02 -13.41
CA LEU A 24 6.73 2.54 -12.16
C LEU A 24 7.75 1.55 -11.59
N LEU A 25 8.96 2.03 -11.29
CA LEU A 25 9.98 1.27 -10.57
C LEU A 25 10.07 1.78 -9.13
N VAL A 26 9.90 0.88 -8.16
CA VAL A 26 9.92 1.22 -6.73
C VAL A 26 10.86 0.30 -5.97
N MET A 27 11.29 0.76 -4.80
CA MET A 27 12.14 -0.01 -3.90
C MET A 27 11.39 -1.24 -3.35
N PRO A 28 12.06 -2.40 -3.18
CA PRO A 28 11.47 -3.58 -2.55
C PRO A 28 11.40 -3.47 -1.01
N PRO A 29 10.73 -4.41 -0.31
CA PRO A 29 10.83 -4.52 1.15
C PRO A 29 12.29 -4.52 1.65
N PRO A 30 12.61 -3.88 2.81
CA PRO A 30 11.71 -3.32 3.83
C PRO A 30 11.16 -1.89 3.57
N SER A 31 11.30 -1.37 2.34
CA SER A 31 10.99 0.02 2.04
C SER A 31 9.48 0.33 1.86
N GLY A 32 9.17 1.61 1.61
CA GLY A 32 7.81 2.10 1.31
C GLY A 32 7.34 1.98 -0.14
N GLY A 33 8.08 1.30 -1.03
CA GLY A 33 7.67 1.16 -2.44
C GLY A 33 6.34 0.41 -2.65
N PRO A 34 6.13 -0.77 -2.04
CA PRO A 34 4.87 -1.51 -2.14
C PRO A 34 3.63 -0.75 -1.65
N PRO A 35 3.62 -0.12 -0.45
CA PRO A 35 2.45 0.65 -0.03
C PRO A 35 2.17 1.86 -0.93
N MET A 36 3.19 2.51 -1.48
CA MET A 36 3.00 3.58 -2.49
C MET A 36 2.32 3.05 -3.76
N THR A 37 2.72 1.85 -4.21
CA THR A 37 2.12 1.20 -5.37
C THR A 37 0.64 0.88 -5.13
N LEU A 38 0.29 0.41 -3.92
CA LEU A 38 -1.10 0.15 -3.54
C LEU A 38 -1.94 1.45 -3.57
N MET A 39 -1.43 2.53 -2.99
CA MET A 39 -2.10 3.84 -3.00
C MET A 39 -2.40 4.30 -4.44
N LEU A 40 -1.40 4.24 -5.32
CA LEU A 40 -1.54 4.65 -6.71
C LEU A 40 -2.54 3.76 -7.47
N ASN A 41 -2.54 2.45 -7.22
CA ASN A 41 -3.53 1.54 -7.78
C ASN A 41 -4.97 1.83 -7.28
N ILE A 42 -5.14 2.32 -6.05
CA ILE A 42 -6.45 2.77 -5.54
C ILE A 42 -6.88 4.04 -6.30
N LEU A 43 -6.00 5.05 -6.36
CA LEU A 43 -6.31 6.35 -6.95
C LEU A 43 -6.51 6.28 -8.47
N ALA A 44 -5.80 5.38 -9.15
CA ALA A 44 -5.94 5.13 -10.59
C ALA A 44 -7.34 4.65 -11.03
N GLN A 45 -8.21 4.30 -10.08
CA GLN A 45 -9.58 3.87 -10.36
C GLN A 45 -10.59 5.03 -10.37
N TYR A 46 -10.17 6.23 -9.99
CA TYR A 46 -10.97 7.44 -10.15
C TYR A 46 -10.72 8.08 -11.51
N ALA A 47 -11.63 8.93 -11.96
CA ALA A 47 -11.39 9.75 -13.14
C ALA A 47 -10.17 10.66 -12.90
N ILE A 48 -9.24 10.74 -13.83
CA ILE A 48 -8.06 11.60 -13.71
C ILE A 48 -8.16 12.73 -14.74
N PRO A 49 -7.93 14.00 -14.35
CA PRO A 49 -7.53 14.46 -13.00
C PRO A 49 -8.71 14.74 -12.06
N SER A 50 -9.95 14.81 -12.58
CA SER A 50 -11.11 15.37 -11.85
C SER A 50 -11.47 14.63 -10.57
N GLY A 51 -11.28 13.32 -10.52
CA GLY A 51 -11.57 12.48 -9.37
C GLY A 51 -10.48 12.45 -8.30
N VAL A 52 -9.32 13.05 -8.56
CA VAL A 52 -8.19 13.17 -7.62
C VAL A 52 -7.79 14.63 -7.39
N SER A 53 -8.63 15.58 -7.79
CA SER A 53 -8.41 17.02 -7.62
C SER A 53 -9.41 17.65 -6.65
N GLY A 54 -9.04 18.79 -6.07
CA GLY A 54 -9.89 19.57 -5.18
C GLY A 54 -10.20 18.88 -3.84
N PRO A 55 -11.19 19.38 -3.08
CA PRO A 55 -11.50 18.84 -1.74
C PRO A 55 -11.88 17.36 -1.76
N LEU A 56 -12.64 16.92 -2.75
CA LEU A 56 -13.02 15.51 -2.89
C LEU A 56 -11.83 14.62 -3.28
N GLY A 57 -10.93 15.12 -4.13
CA GLY A 57 -9.69 14.42 -4.45
C GLY A 57 -8.80 14.21 -3.22
N LEU A 58 -8.63 15.28 -2.42
CA LEU A 58 -7.89 15.22 -1.16
C LEU A 58 -8.52 14.23 -0.17
N HIS A 59 -9.85 14.25 -0.05
CA HIS A 59 -10.57 13.26 0.76
C HIS A 59 -10.26 11.82 0.35
N ARG A 60 -10.33 11.53 -0.96
CA ARG A 60 -10.04 10.19 -1.50
C ARG A 60 -8.58 9.78 -1.28
N GLU A 61 -7.64 10.71 -1.37
CA GLU A 61 -6.23 10.48 -1.07
C GLU A 61 -6.01 10.13 0.41
N ILE A 62 -6.62 10.89 1.33
CA ILE A 62 -6.57 10.63 2.77
C ILE A 62 -7.16 9.26 3.10
N GLU A 63 -8.33 8.91 2.55
CA GLU A 63 -8.93 7.60 2.80
C GLU A 63 -8.11 6.45 2.19
N ALA A 64 -7.52 6.64 1.00
CA ALA A 64 -6.61 5.66 0.41
C ALA A 64 -5.38 5.43 1.30
N LEU A 65 -4.77 6.51 1.83
CA LEU A 65 -3.65 6.42 2.76
C LEU A 65 -4.02 5.63 4.02
N LYS A 66 -5.19 5.90 4.62
CA LYS A 66 -5.67 5.17 5.79
C LYS A 66 -5.73 3.65 5.55
N HIS A 67 -6.29 3.23 4.42
CA HIS A 67 -6.33 1.80 4.05
C HIS A 67 -4.93 1.22 3.79
N VAL A 68 -4.07 1.96 3.08
CA VAL A 68 -2.70 1.52 2.77
C VAL A 68 -1.89 1.33 4.04
N PHE A 69 -1.98 2.26 5.01
CA PHE A 69 -1.27 2.15 6.27
C PHE A 69 -1.80 1.00 7.14
N ALA A 70 -3.11 0.71 7.10
CA ALA A 70 -3.67 -0.46 7.77
C ALA A 70 -3.08 -1.77 7.20
N VAL A 71 -2.97 -1.89 5.87
CA VAL A 71 -2.33 -3.06 5.23
C VAL A 71 -0.83 -3.12 5.58
N ARG A 72 -0.15 -1.97 5.57
CA ARG A 72 1.28 -1.84 5.89
C ARG A 72 1.65 -2.29 7.29
N MET A 73 0.73 -2.32 8.25
CA MET A 73 1.03 -2.84 9.59
C MET A 73 1.40 -4.33 9.59
N ASN A 74 1.05 -5.07 8.54
CA ASN A 74 1.46 -6.47 8.35
C ASN A 74 2.76 -6.60 7.53
N PHE A 75 3.46 -5.49 7.25
CA PHE A 75 4.64 -5.43 6.40
C PHE A 75 5.90 -5.14 7.21
N GLY A 76 7.03 -5.74 6.84
CA GLY A 76 8.27 -5.62 7.61
C GLY A 76 9.51 -6.00 6.80
N ASP A 77 10.60 -6.32 7.51
CA ASP A 77 11.83 -6.77 6.87
C ASP A 77 11.73 -8.24 6.46
N PRO A 78 11.86 -8.58 5.16
CA PRO A 78 11.75 -9.94 4.66
C PRO A 78 12.84 -10.87 5.20
N ASP A 79 13.95 -10.32 5.73
CA ASP A 79 14.97 -11.13 6.39
C ASP A 79 14.53 -11.61 7.79
N PHE A 80 13.44 -11.07 8.34
CA PHE A 80 12.96 -11.33 9.71
C PHE A 80 11.51 -11.81 9.78
N VAL A 81 10.65 -11.41 8.83
CA VAL A 81 9.22 -11.75 8.82
C VAL A 81 8.74 -12.14 7.42
N HIS A 82 7.70 -12.99 7.37
CA HIS A 82 7.11 -13.42 6.11
C HIS A 82 6.21 -12.34 5.50
N VAL A 83 6.66 -11.69 4.43
CA VAL A 83 5.94 -10.56 3.80
C VAL A 83 5.29 -10.89 2.45
N SER A 84 5.41 -12.13 1.96
CA SER A 84 5.08 -12.45 0.55
C SER A 84 3.60 -12.21 0.21
N THR A 85 2.68 -12.60 1.09
CA THR A 85 1.23 -12.40 0.91
C THR A 85 0.86 -10.92 0.90
N VAL A 86 1.32 -10.17 1.91
CA VAL A 86 1.07 -8.72 2.02
C VAL A 86 1.67 -7.96 0.85
N LEU A 87 2.87 -8.35 0.41
CA LEU A 87 3.51 -7.79 -0.77
C LEU A 87 2.67 -8.03 -2.03
N SER A 88 2.21 -9.26 -2.24
CA SER A 88 1.35 -9.62 -3.38
C SER A 88 0.06 -8.79 -3.40
N ASP A 89 -0.57 -8.61 -2.24
CA ASP A 89 -1.78 -7.80 -2.12
C ASP A 89 -1.52 -6.32 -2.39
N MET A 90 -0.44 -5.74 -1.86
CA MET A 90 -0.05 -4.35 -2.14
C MET A 90 0.22 -4.08 -3.63
N LEU A 91 0.70 -5.07 -4.38
CA LEU A 91 0.97 -4.93 -5.81
C LEU A 91 -0.24 -5.29 -6.70
N SER A 92 -1.33 -5.79 -6.12
CA SER A 92 -2.49 -6.29 -6.86
C SER A 92 -3.50 -5.17 -7.18
N PRO A 93 -3.78 -4.89 -8.46
CA PRO A 93 -4.85 -3.96 -8.84
C PRO A 93 -6.24 -4.44 -8.39
N LYS A 94 -6.44 -5.78 -8.31
CA LYS A 94 -7.68 -6.37 -7.81
C LYS A 94 -7.87 -6.05 -6.33
N PHE A 95 -6.83 -6.17 -5.52
CA PHE A 95 -6.90 -5.85 -4.09
C PHE A 95 -7.14 -4.34 -3.88
N ALA A 96 -6.44 -3.49 -4.63
CA ALA A 96 -6.70 -2.05 -4.65
C ALA A 96 -8.16 -1.71 -4.98
N LYS A 97 -8.80 -2.48 -5.87
CA LYS A 97 -10.22 -2.31 -6.19
C LYS A 97 -11.15 -2.68 -5.04
N GLU A 98 -10.80 -3.69 -4.25
CA GLU A 98 -11.58 -4.02 -3.04
C GLU A 98 -11.44 -2.93 -1.98
N LEU A 99 -10.25 -2.35 -1.80
CA LEU A 99 -10.06 -1.22 -0.89
C LEU A 99 -10.82 0.03 -1.36
N LYS A 100 -10.81 0.33 -2.67
CA LYS A 100 -11.56 1.46 -3.23
C LYS A 100 -13.06 1.40 -2.91
N LYS A 101 -13.66 0.20 -2.82
CA LYS A 101 -15.09 0.03 -2.45
C LYS A 101 -15.39 0.45 -1.02
N GLN A 102 -14.38 0.55 -0.15
CA GLN A 102 -14.50 0.99 1.23
C GLN A 102 -14.27 2.50 1.39
N ILE A 103 -13.96 3.21 0.31
CA ILE A 103 -13.80 4.68 0.31
C ILE A 103 -15.12 5.32 -0.12
N PHE A 104 -15.73 6.09 0.79
CA PHE A 104 -17.00 6.78 0.57
C PHE A 104 -16.73 8.27 0.40
N ASP A 105 -17.32 8.90 -0.61
CA ASP A 105 -17.03 10.30 -0.97
C ASP A 105 -17.54 11.33 0.03
N ASN A 106 -18.43 10.95 0.94
CA ASN A 106 -19.14 11.86 1.85
C ASN A 106 -18.90 11.57 3.33
N MET A 107 -18.07 10.59 3.67
CA MET A 107 -17.80 10.22 5.05
C MET A 107 -16.42 9.62 5.23
N THR A 108 -15.95 9.64 6.48
CA THR A 108 -14.73 8.99 6.94
C THR A 108 -15.06 8.13 8.15
N PHE A 109 -14.25 7.10 8.41
CA PHE A 109 -14.41 6.23 9.58
C PHE A 109 -13.23 6.37 10.54
N ASP A 110 -13.50 6.09 11.82
CA ASP A 110 -12.45 5.96 12.83
C ASP A 110 -11.44 4.87 12.46
N PRO A 111 -10.17 4.99 12.88
CA PRO A 111 -9.14 3.99 12.61
C PRO A 111 -9.53 2.57 13.03
N SER A 112 -10.33 2.43 14.10
CA SER A 112 -10.83 1.14 14.59
C SER A 112 -11.65 0.39 13.52
N HIS A 113 -12.34 1.10 12.63
CA HIS A 113 -13.11 0.50 11.55
C HIS A 113 -12.22 -0.21 10.51
N LEU A 114 -11.01 0.31 10.27
CA LEU A 114 -10.05 -0.27 9.33
C LEU A 114 -9.38 -1.52 9.88
N VAL A 115 -9.18 -1.54 11.20
CA VAL A 115 -8.49 -2.61 11.94
C VAL A 115 -9.45 -3.74 12.29
N ALA A 116 -10.66 -3.42 12.75
CA ALA A 116 -11.73 -4.38 13.06
C ALA A 116 -12.46 -4.89 11.80
N GLY A 117 -12.36 -4.16 10.69
CA GLY A 117 -13.01 -4.50 9.43
C GLY A 117 -12.14 -5.37 8.53
N LYS A 118 -12.24 -6.70 8.67
CA LYS A 118 -11.71 -7.73 7.76
C LYS A 118 -10.19 -7.76 7.54
N LEU A 119 -9.45 -6.65 7.43
CA LEU A 119 -8.05 -6.57 6.96
C LEU A 119 -7.04 -7.33 7.84
N LEU A 120 -7.19 -7.31 9.17
CA LEU A 120 -6.37 -8.16 10.06
C LEU A 120 -6.67 -9.66 9.94
N HIS A 121 -7.89 -10.04 9.53
CA HIS A 121 -8.22 -11.44 9.30
C HIS A 121 -7.58 -12.03 8.04
N TRP A 122 -7.07 -11.22 7.10
CA TRP A 122 -6.41 -11.71 5.88
C TRP A 122 -5.02 -12.29 6.16
N TYR A 123 -4.37 -11.87 7.25
CA TYR A 123 -2.98 -12.22 7.55
C TYR A 123 -2.78 -12.97 8.87
N ASN A 124 -3.81 -13.10 9.72
CA ASN A 124 -3.78 -13.87 10.97
C ASN A 124 -4.32 -15.31 10.81
N LYS A 125 -3.95 -16.01 9.73
CA LYS A 125 -4.18 -17.46 9.58
C LYS A 125 -2.86 -18.20 9.43
#